data_AF-A0A2D6D0Z5-F1
#
_entry.id   AF-A0A2D6D0Z5-F1
#
_cell.length_a   1.000
_cell.length_b   1.000
_cell.length_c   1.000
_cell.angle_alpha   90.00
_cell.angle_beta   90.00
_cell.angle_gamma   90.00
#
_symmetry.space_group_name_H-M   'P 1'
#
loop_
_entity.id
_entity.type
_entity.pdbx_description
1 polymer ?
#
loop_
_entity_poly.entity_id
_entity_poly.type
_entity_poly.pdbx_seq_one_letter_code
_entity_poly.pdbx_strand_id
1 'polypeptide(L)'
;MLVPHGNAADALLSRRRPVLWRARLEAATRRLRACPLAASLPSTQPKRVSLSARGSGGKFPPFERALLRERHTSGHAMERVTGILPAGGRSRRMGADKALIDLAGESVVSRILRQLRECAHETYIIGDRPERFTDLGAPVLSDDIPGLGVIGGIATGLRAAEEGIVVCVACDMPFVNAELMRHLVGAVGAADGAIIRTPHGYEPLCAVYRTDILPAVKAMIREGDLAAQAIARRMDLTTVEEADLAASGLDARRLFNMNTPDDLDEARELALILG
;
A
#
# COMPACT_ATOMS: atom_id res chain seq x y z
N MET A 1 36.01 -44.02 -33.48
CA MET A 1 35.28 -44.46 -32.28
C MET A 1 34.67 -43.21 -31.67
N LEU A 2 33.36 -43.04 -31.81
CA LEU A 2 32.61 -41.82 -31.45
C LEU A 2 32.58 -41.62 -29.93
N VAL A 3 32.81 -40.38 -29.49
CA VAL A 3 32.58 -39.94 -28.11
C VAL A 3 31.20 -39.29 -28.05
N PRO A 4 30.25 -39.72 -27.19
CA PRO A 4 29.00 -39.01 -27.04
C PRO A 4 29.13 -37.91 -25.97
N HIS A 5 28.77 -36.68 -26.35
CA HIS A 5 28.52 -35.59 -25.42
C HIS A 5 27.17 -35.79 -24.73
N GLY A 6 27.19 -36.21 -23.46
CA GLY A 6 26.03 -36.20 -22.57
C GLY A 6 26.08 -34.94 -21.70
N ASN A 7 25.12 -34.05 -21.91
CA ASN A 7 25.03 -32.73 -21.29
C ASN A 7 24.62 -32.86 -19.81
N ALA A 8 25.47 -32.40 -18.88
CA ALA A 8 25.19 -32.42 -17.43
C ALA A 8 24.10 -31.40 -17.01
N ALA A 9 23.53 -30.65 -17.96
CA ALA A 9 22.47 -29.66 -17.73
C ALA A 9 21.07 -30.28 -17.59
N ASP A 10 20.82 -31.49 -18.11
CA ASP A 10 19.47 -32.09 -18.10
C ASP A 10 19.11 -32.81 -16.79
N ALA A 11 20.09 -33.11 -15.93
CA ALA A 11 19.86 -33.84 -14.68
C ALA A 11 19.39 -32.95 -13.50
N LEU A 12 19.50 -31.62 -13.61
CA LEU A 12 19.14 -30.67 -12.54
C LEU A 12 17.73 -30.07 -12.70
N LEU A 13 17.05 -30.31 -13.83
CA LEU A 13 15.70 -29.80 -14.10
C LEU A 13 14.56 -30.71 -13.60
N SER A 14 14.86 -31.91 -13.09
CA SER A 14 13.84 -32.91 -12.69
C SER A 14 13.43 -32.89 -11.21
N ARG A 15 13.95 -31.95 -10.39
CA ARG A 15 13.63 -31.88 -8.94
C ARG A 15 13.11 -30.51 -8.46
N ARG A 16 12.43 -29.74 -9.31
CA ARG A 16 11.68 -28.55 -8.84
C ARG A 16 10.36 -28.99 -8.22
N ARG A 17 10.24 -28.81 -6.90
CA ARG A 17 8.95 -28.86 -6.19
C ARG A 17 8.01 -27.81 -6.81
N PRO A 18 6.71 -28.11 -6.98
CA PRO A 18 5.78 -27.14 -7.55
C PRO A 18 5.66 -25.91 -6.64
N VAL A 19 5.87 -24.74 -7.24
CA VAL A 19 5.75 -23.41 -6.63
C VAL A 19 4.31 -23.23 -6.14
N LEU A 20 4.13 -22.83 -4.87
CA LEU A 20 2.84 -22.85 -4.16
C LEU A 20 1.72 -22.02 -4.84
N TRP A 21 2.07 -21.04 -5.68
CA TRP A 21 1.09 -20.26 -6.43
C TRP A 21 0.45 -21.05 -7.58
N ARG A 22 1.16 -22.01 -8.21
CA ARG A 22 0.62 -22.86 -9.29
C ARG A 22 -0.46 -23.81 -8.76
N ALA A 23 -0.26 -24.36 -7.55
CA ALA A 23 -1.24 -25.22 -6.89
C ALA A 23 -2.50 -24.46 -6.44
N ARG A 24 -2.39 -23.16 -6.13
CA ARG A 24 -3.53 -22.30 -5.76
C ARG A 24 -4.42 -21.92 -6.96
N LEU A 25 -3.86 -21.77 -8.15
CA LEU A 25 -4.61 -21.43 -9.37
C LEU A 25 -5.53 -22.58 -9.85
N GLU A 26 -5.09 -23.83 -9.74
CA GLU A 26 -5.91 -24.99 -10.12
C GLU A 26 -7.11 -25.21 -9.17
N ALA A 27 -7.00 -24.79 -7.91
CA ALA A 27 -8.09 -24.85 -6.94
C ALA A 27 -9.15 -23.75 -7.16
N ALA A 28 -8.73 -22.55 -7.56
CA ALA A 28 -9.64 -21.42 -7.84
C ALA A 28 -10.42 -21.60 -9.14
N THR A 29 -9.80 -22.14 -10.19
CA THR A 29 -10.46 -22.36 -11.51
C THR A 29 -11.52 -23.47 -11.49
N ARG A 30 -11.45 -24.44 -10.57
CA ARG A 30 -12.50 -25.47 -10.41
C ARG A 30 -13.79 -24.96 -9.78
N ARG A 31 -13.75 -23.86 -9.00
CA ARG A 31 -14.95 -23.31 -8.34
C ARG A 31 -15.77 -22.34 -9.19
N LEU A 32 -15.24 -21.88 -10.33
CA LEU A 32 -15.93 -20.95 -11.22
C LEU A 32 -16.77 -21.61 -12.34
N ARG A 33 -16.74 -22.96 -12.45
CA ARG A 33 -17.54 -23.69 -13.47
C ARG A 33 -18.85 -24.29 -12.96
N ALA A 34 -19.28 -23.98 -11.74
CA ALA A 34 -20.51 -24.50 -11.17
C ALA A 34 -21.30 -23.44 -10.41
N CYS A 35 -21.97 -22.54 -11.13
CA CYS A 35 -23.15 -21.84 -10.61
C CYS A 35 -23.96 -21.20 -11.74
N PRO A 36 -25.17 -21.70 -12.05
CA PRO A 36 -26.09 -21.06 -12.97
C PRO A 36 -27.01 -20.06 -12.24
N LEU A 37 -27.58 -19.15 -13.03
CA LEU A 37 -28.67 -18.20 -12.77
C LEU A 37 -28.32 -16.75 -12.38
N ALA A 38 -28.38 -15.93 -13.43
CA ALA A 38 -28.97 -14.60 -13.39
C ALA A 38 -30.51 -14.68 -13.26
N ALA A 39 -31.11 -13.89 -12.37
CA ALA A 39 -32.43 -13.27 -12.53
C ALA A 39 -32.82 -12.35 -11.35
N SER A 40 -33.37 -11.19 -11.70
CA SER A 40 -34.18 -10.23 -10.91
C SER A 40 -33.56 -9.48 -9.72
N LEU A 41 -33.24 -8.21 -9.98
CA LEU A 41 -33.20 -7.11 -9.01
C LEU A 41 -34.62 -6.58 -8.73
N PRO A 42 -34.98 -6.28 -7.47
CA PRO A 42 -35.99 -5.28 -7.16
C PRO A 42 -35.37 -4.03 -6.53
N SER A 43 -35.81 -2.88 -7.03
CA SER A 43 -35.60 -1.56 -6.46
C SER A 43 -36.21 -1.45 -5.05
N THR A 44 -35.43 -0.97 -4.08
CA THR A 44 -35.96 -0.54 -2.78
C THR A 44 -35.23 0.70 -2.30
N GLN A 45 -36.00 1.78 -2.08
CA GLN A 45 -35.56 3.03 -1.47
C GLN A 45 -35.15 2.82 -0.01
N PRO A 46 -34.18 3.57 0.52
CA PRO A 46 -33.75 3.42 1.91
C PRO A 46 -34.81 3.98 2.88
N LYS A 47 -35.32 3.10 3.76
CA LYS A 47 -36.17 3.48 4.90
C LYS A 47 -35.32 4.16 5.97
N ARG A 48 -35.77 5.34 6.40
CA ARG A 48 -35.25 6.13 7.53
C ARG A 48 -35.50 5.35 8.83
N VAL A 49 -34.44 4.91 9.50
CA VAL A 49 -34.52 4.28 10.84
C VAL A 49 -34.14 5.31 11.89
N SER A 50 -35.06 5.60 12.80
CA SER A 50 -34.81 6.32 14.04
C SER A 50 -34.29 5.34 15.10
N LEU A 51 -33.18 5.68 15.76
CA LEU A 51 -32.68 4.94 16.92
C LEU A 51 -32.76 5.84 18.16
N SER A 52 -33.57 5.40 19.11
CA SER A 52 -33.64 5.94 20.46
C SER A 52 -32.49 5.41 21.30
N ALA A 53 -31.94 6.28 22.14
CA ALA A 53 -30.81 6.01 23.01
C ALA A 53 -31.20 5.24 24.28
N ARG A 54 -30.32 4.31 24.72
CA ARG A 54 -29.93 4.08 26.13
C ARG A 54 -28.85 2.98 26.19
N GLY A 55 -27.74 3.24 26.87
CA GLY A 55 -26.76 2.21 27.27
C GLY A 55 -25.30 2.64 27.14
N SER A 56 -24.65 2.83 28.30
CA SER A 56 -23.32 3.38 28.56
C SER A 56 -22.13 2.47 28.22
N GLY A 57 -21.12 3.05 27.58
CA GLY A 57 -19.75 2.52 27.44
C GLY A 57 -18.96 3.54 26.63
N GLY A 58 -17.93 4.14 27.22
CA GLY A 58 -17.27 5.37 26.75
C GLY A 58 -16.97 5.39 25.25
N LYS A 59 -17.84 6.04 24.49
CA LYS A 59 -17.63 6.42 23.09
C LYS A 59 -17.06 7.83 23.10
N PHE A 60 -15.85 7.99 22.59
CA PHE A 60 -15.37 9.31 22.19
C PHE A 60 -16.40 9.92 21.23
N PRO A 61 -16.80 11.19 21.42
CA PRO A 61 -17.77 11.82 20.54
C PRO A 61 -17.21 11.85 19.10
N PRO A 62 -18.06 11.67 18.08
CA PRO A 62 -17.64 11.87 16.70
C PRO A 62 -17.13 13.31 16.59
N PHE A 63 -15.85 13.48 16.23
CA PHE A 63 -15.28 14.78 15.90
C PHE A 63 -16.26 15.50 14.97
N GLU A 64 -16.73 16.68 15.39
CA GLU A 64 -17.73 17.49 14.69
C GLU A 64 -17.23 17.87 13.29
N ARG A 65 -17.40 16.95 12.33
CA ARG A 65 -16.92 17.04 10.94
C ARG A 65 -18.00 17.48 9.96
N ALA A 66 -19.22 17.72 10.45
CA ALA A 66 -20.35 18.10 9.60
C ALA A 66 -20.18 19.51 8.98
N LEU A 67 -19.56 20.46 9.70
CA LEU A 67 -19.46 21.85 9.22
C LEU A 67 -18.31 22.12 8.23
N LEU A 68 -17.30 21.25 8.14
CA LEU A 68 -16.22 21.39 7.15
C LEU A 68 -16.59 20.77 5.79
N ARG A 69 -17.61 19.91 5.74
CA ARG A 69 -18.01 19.14 4.55
C ARG A 69 -18.78 19.97 3.50
N GLU A 70 -19.25 21.17 3.84
CA GLU A 70 -19.99 22.02 2.91
C GLU A 70 -19.11 22.83 1.94
N ARG A 71 -17.77 22.80 2.10
CA ARG A 71 -16.86 23.63 1.28
C ARG A 71 -16.40 23.00 -0.05
N HIS A 72 -16.69 21.72 -0.32
CA HIS A 72 -16.12 21.03 -1.49
C HIS A 72 -17.14 20.36 -2.43
N THR A 73 -18.42 20.74 -2.40
CA THR A 73 -19.39 20.31 -3.42
C THR A 73 -19.53 21.26 -4.61
N SER A 74 -18.57 22.17 -4.82
CA SER A 74 -18.60 23.14 -5.92
C SER A 74 -17.26 23.17 -6.65
N GLY A 75 -17.17 22.44 -7.77
CA GLY A 75 -16.03 22.45 -8.69
C GLY A 75 -14.94 21.46 -8.30
N HIS A 76 -14.66 20.49 -9.17
CA HIS A 76 -13.53 19.56 -9.02
C HIS A 76 -12.20 20.31 -9.20
N ALA A 77 -11.80 21.11 -8.21
CA ALA A 77 -10.39 21.43 -8.04
C ALA A 77 -9.69 20.09 -7.84
N MET A 78 -8.79 19.72 -8.75
CA MET A 78 -7.98 18.51 -8.62
C MET A 78 -7.27 18.58 -7.27
N GLU A 79 -7.57 17.62 -6.40
CA GLU A 79 -6.99 17.58 -5.07
C GLU A 79 -5.48 17.34 -5.18
N ARG A 80 -4.67 18.15 -4.48
CA ARG A 80 -3.21 18.05 -4.53
C ARG A 80 -2.79 16.68 -4.01
N VAL A 81 -2.04 15.92 -4.81
CA VAL A 81 -1.48 14.63 -4.41
C VAL A 81 0.00 14.75 -4.09
N THR A 82 0.38 14.33 -2.90
CA THR A 82 1.76 14.21 -2.42
C THR A 82 2.14 12.74 -2.27
N GLY A 83 3.26 12.33 -2.85
CA GLY A 83 3.81 10.98 -2.68
C GLY A 83 4.82 10.95 -1.54
N ILE A 84 4.72 9.96 -0.66
CA ILE A 84 5.71 9.74 0.40
C ILE A 84 6.26 8.33 0.33
N LEU A 85 7.58 8.24 0.52
CA LEU A 85 8.32 6.99 0.55
C LEU A 85 9.04 6.85 1.89
N PRO A 86 8.47 6.10 2.86
CA PRO A 86 9.15 5.81 4.11
C PRO A 86 10.34 4.86 3.90
N ALA A 87 11.55 5.37 4.13
CA ALA A 87 12.82 4.66 3.97
C ALA A 87 13.66 4.56 5.26
N GLY A 88 13.13 4.98 6.42
CA GLY A 88 13.83 5.04 7.71
C GLY A 88 14.07 3.69 8.44
N GLY A 89 13.97 2.56 7.76
CA GLY A 89 14.03 1.23 8.38
C GLY A 89 15.46 0.68 8.52
N ARG A 90 15.85 0.29 9.74
CA ARG A 90 17.05 -0.56 9.94
C ARG A 90 16.75 -1.99 9.46
N SER A 91 16.98 -2.29 8.19
CA SER A 91 16.91 -3.66 7.62
C SER A 91 18.00 -4.56 8.18
N ARG A 92 17.87 -4.95 9.45
CA ARG A 92 18.83 -5.83 10.15
C ARG A 92 18.74 -7.28 9.69
N ARG A 93 17.57 -7.73 9.22
CA ARG A 93 17.31 -9.14 8.85
C ARG A 93 17.83 -9.52 7.47
N MET A 94 17.88 -8.56 6.54
CA MET A 94 18.34 -8.75 5.16
C MET A 94 19.85 -8.58 5.00
N GLY A 95 20.56 -8.06 6.03
CA GLY A 95 21.98 -7.71 5.94
C GLY A 95 22.30 -6.56 4.98
N ALA A 96 21.34 -6.13 4.17
CA ALA A 96 21.42 -5.04 3.20
C ALA A 96 20.26 -4.07 3.35
N ASP A 97 20.46 -2.84 2.89
CA ASP A 97 19.44 -1.81 2.88
C ASP A 97 18.45 -2.07 1.73
N LYS A 98 17.22 -2.48 2.07
CA LYS A 98 16.17 -2.81 1.09
C LYS A 98 15.92 -1.68 0.08
N ALA A 99 16.03 -0.43 0.52
CA ALA A 99 15.80 0.72 -0.36
C ALA A 99 16.79 0.75 -1.52
N LEU A 100 18.04 0.32 -1.28
CA LEU A 100 19.14 0.36 -2.26
C LEU A 100 19.36 -0.97 -2.96
N ILE A 101 18.51 -1.98 -2.74
CA ILE A 101 18.57 -3.24 -3.47
C ILE A 101 18.27 -2.97 -4.95
N ASP A 102 19.12 -3.51 -5.82
CA ASP A 102 18.92 -3.49 -7.26
C ASP A 102 18.00 -4.64 -7.69
N LEU A 103 16.93 -4.29 -8.41
CA LEU A 103 16.02 -5.22 -9.06
C LEU A 103 15.97 -4.90 -10.56
N ALA A 104 16.63 -5.76 -11.34
CA ALA A 104 16.73 -5.64 -12.79
C ALA A 104 17.35 -4.31 -13.27
N GLY A 105 18.38 -3.81 -12.57
CA GLY A 105 19.14 -2.61 -12.96
C GLY A 105 18.54 -1.29 -12.45
N GLU A 106 17.47 -1.33 -11.65
CA GLU A 106 16.89 -0.18 -10.97
C GLU A 106 16.82 -0.45 -9.46
N SER A 107 17.27 0.50 -8.64
CA SER A 107 17.13 0.38 -7.19
C SER A 107 15.65 0.45 -6.78
N VAL A 108 15.27 -0.25 -5.71
CA VAL A 108 13.88 -0.25 -5.21
C VAL A 108 13.38 1.17 -4.92
N VAL A 109 14.20 2.01 -4.28
CA VAL A 109 13.84 3.40 -3.99
C VAL A 109 13.65 4.21 -5.27
N SER A 110 14.53 4.07 -6.26
CA SER A 110 14.41 4.75 -7.56
C SER A 110 13.12 4.36 -8.27
N ARG A 111 12.80 3.06 -8.27
CA ARG A 111 11.59 2.50 -8.88
C ARG A 111 10.32 3.07 -8.26
N ILE A 112 10.21 3.05 -6.93
CA ILE A 112 9.02 3.58 -6.25
C ILE A 112 8.92 5.10 -6.44
N LEU A 113 10.01 5.84 -6.37
CA LEU A 113 9.99 7.29 -6.64
C LEU A 113 9.53 7.62 -8.05
N ARG A 114 10.00 6.86 -9.05
CA ARG A 114 9.53 6.98 -10.43
C ARG A 114 8.02 6.78 -10.52
N GLN A 115 7.49 5.74 -9.86
CA GLN A 115 6.05 5.48 -9.82
C GLN A 115 5.26 6.56 -9.06
N LEU A 116 5.78 7.07 -7.94
CA LEU A 116 5.15 8.17 -7.19
C LEU A 116 5.06 9.44 -8.04
N ARG A 117 6.11 9.76 -8.81
CA ARG A 117 6.13 10.93 -9.71
C ARG A 117 5.11 10.85 -10.85
N GLU A 118 4.65 9.65 -11.22
CA GLU A 118 3.60 9.47 -12.22
C GLU A 118 2.18 9.70 -11.66
N CYS A 119 2.01 9.79 -10.33
CA CYS A 119 0.70 9.98 -9.70
C CYS A 119 0.63 11.12 -8.68
N ALA A 120 1.76 11.74 -8.31
CA ALA A 120 1.84 12.82 -7.35
C ALA A 120 2.50 14.07 -7.95
N HIS A 121 2.11 15.24 -7.45
CA HIS A 121 2.70 16.52 -7.84
C HIS A 121 4.07 16.75 -7.19
N GLU A 122 4.23 16.22 -5.98
CA GLU A 122 5.47 16.29 -5.20
C GLU A 122 5.74 14.95 -4.53
N THR A 123 7.02 14.63 -4.32
CA THR A 123 7.43 13.37 -3.71
C THR A 123 8.49 13.59 -2.64
N TYR A 124 8.31 12.99 -1.47
CA TYR A 124 9.24 13.06 -0.35
C TYR A 124 9.73 11.66 0.03
N ILE A 125 11.02 11.56 0.37
CA ILE A 125 11.57 10.39 1.06
C ILE A 125 11.54 10.69 2.56
N ILE A 126 11.00 9.78 3.37
CA ILE A 126 10.96 9.95 4.82
C ILE A 126 12.03 9.05 5.46
N GLY A 127 13.04 9.66 6.08
CA GLY A 127 14.17 8.93 6.66
C GLY A 127 15.23 9.82 7.32
N ASP A 128 16.06 9.22 8.15
CA ASP A 128 17.06 9.88 9.00
C ASP A 128 18.47 9.94 8.38
N ARG A 129 18.62 9.54 7.10
CA ARG A 129 19.90 9.39 6.39
C ARG A 129 19.83 9.98 4.98
N PRO A 130 19.75 11.32 4.87
CA PRO A 130 19.61 12.01 3.58
C PRO A 130 20.77 11.73 2.61
N GLU A 131 21.97 11.49 3.14
CA GLU A 131 23.18 11.17 2.38
C GLU A 131 23.05 9.92 1.48
N ARG A 132 22.05 9.07 1.73
CA ARG A 132 21.79 7.84 0.95
C ARG A 132 21.01 8.09 -0.33
N PHE A 133 20.32 9.21 -0.40
CA PHE A 133 19.31 9.48 -1.42
C PHE A 133 19.61 10.76 -2.21
N THR A 134 20.81 11.32 -2.06
CA THR A 134 21.23 12.59 -2.68
C THR A 134 21.03 12.61 -4.19
N ASP A 135 21.27 11.46 -4.83
CA ASP A 135 21.26 11.36 -6.30
C ASP A 135 19.86 11.09 -6.87
N LEU A 136 18.84 10.95 -6.01
CA LEU A 136 17.48 10.60 -6.44
C LEU A 136 16.62 11.81 -6.78
N GLY A 137 17.06 13.03 -6.47
CA GLY A 137 16.34 14.27 -6.79
C GLY A 137 14.99 14.39 -6.09
N ALA A 138 14.82 13.77 -4.92
CA ALA A 138 13.65 13.92 -4.06
C ALA A 138 14.09 14.44 -2.69
N PRO A 139 13.39 15.45 -2.11
CA PRO A 139 13.73 15.93 -0.77
C PRO A 139 13.58 14.81 0.26
N VAL A 140 14.57 14.71 1.15
CA VAL A 140 14.54 13.76 2.27
C VAL A 140 14.14 14.50 3.54
N LEU A 141 13.06 14.05 4.18
CA LEU A 141 12.55 14.60 5.43
C LEU A 141 12.86 13.62 6.55
N SER A 142 13.52 14.11 7.60
CA SER A 142 13.67 13.34 8.83
C SER A 142 12.36 13.28 9.59
N ASP A 143 12.15 12.18 10.32
CA ASP A 143 10.99 12.04 11.21
C ASP A 143 10.93 13.20 12.19
N ASP A 144 9.76 13.86 12.29
CA ASP A 144 9.56 14.94 13.26
C ASP A 144 9.75 14.46 14.70
N ILE A 145 9.43 13.19 14.94
CA ILE A 145 9.60 12.51 16.23
C ILE A 145 10.40 11.23 15.99
N PRO A 146 11.72 11.26 16.27
CA PRO A 146 12.59 10.11 16.04
C PRO A 146 12.13 8.86 16.79
N GLY A 147 12.25 7.70 16.14
CA GLY A 147 12.06 6.40 16.78
C GLY A 147 10.61 5.91 16.89
N LEU A 148 9.63 6.62 16.31
CA LEU A 148 8.24 6.16 16.28
C LEU A 148 7.95 5.13 15.17
N GLY A 149 8.90 4.88 14.27
CA GLY A 149 8.75 3.94 13.18
C GLY A 149 7.72 4.41 12.14
N VAL A 150 6.95 3.47 11.59
CA VAL A 150 6.05 3.71 10.44
C VAL A 150 5.06 4.85 10.68
N ILE A 151 4.44 4.91 11.86
CA ILE A 151 3.45 5.95 12.17
C ILE A 151 4.08 7.35 12.22
N GLY A 152 5.35 7.45 12.66
CA GLY A 152 6.11 8.70 12.65
C GLY A 152 6.39 9.18 11.23
N GLY A 153 6.75 8.25 10.34
CA GLY A 153 6.97 8.56 8.93
C GLY A 153 5.69 9.04 8.23
N ILE A 154 4.56 8.38 8.48
CA ILE A 154 3.25 8.80 7.97
C ILE A 154 2.89 10.20 8.50
N ALA A 155 3.07 10.46 9.80
CA ALA A 155 2.79 11.77 10.39
C ALA A 155 3.65 12.89 9.78
N THR A 156 4.93 12.62 9.53
CA THR A 156 5.86 13.55 8.88
C THR A 156 5.42 13.85 7.45
N GLY A 157 5.05 12.82 6.69
CA GLY A 157 4.55 12.97 5.32
C GLY A 157 3.23 13.74 5.24
N LEU A 158 2.29 13.45 6.13
CA LEU A 158 1.03 14.20 6.25
C LEU A 158 1.26 15.68 6.59
N ARG A 159 2.23 15.99 7.45
CA ARG A 159 2.60 17.38 7.75
C ARG A 159 3.21 18.07 6.54
N ALA A 160 4.09 17.39 5.80
CA ALA A 160 4.80 17.94 4.65
C ALA A 160 3.88 18.23 3.46
N ALA A 161 2.81 17.46 3.30
CA ALA A 161 1.82 17.68 2.25
C ALA A 161 0.98 18.95 2.43
N GLU A 162 0.87 19.45 3.67
CA GLU A 162 0.06 20.59 4.11
C GLU A 162 -1.46 20.40 3.93
N GLU A 163 -1.91 20.08 2.71
CA GLU A 163 -3.31 19.88 2.32
C GLU A 163 -3.46 18.77 1.26
N GLY A 164 -4.70 18.32 1.05
CA GLY A 164 -5.04 17.33 0.01
C GLY A 164 -4.76 15.88 0.42
N ILE A 165 -4.20 15.10 -0.51
CA ILE A 165 -4.02 13.65 -0.41
C ILE A 165 -2.54 13.28 -0.33
N VAL A 166 -2.24 12.29 0.50
CA VAL A 166 -0.93 11.65 0.62
C VAL A 166 -1.03 10.20 0.15
N VAL A 167 -0.25 9.84 -0.87
CA VAL A 167 -0.01 8.45 -1.29
C VAL A 167 1.23 7.94 -0.57
N CYS A 168 1.11 6.84 0.17
CA CYS A 168 2.19 6.27 0.97
C CYS A 168 2.60 4.89 0.44
N VAL A 169 3.86 4.75 0.02
CA VAL A 169 4.44 3.49 -0.47
C VAL A 169 5.80 3.23 0.16
N ALA A 170 6.02 2.07 0.77
CA ALA A 170 7.31 1.71 1.36
C ALA A 170 8.19 0.84 0.46
N CYS A 171 9.50 0.84 0.75
CA CYS A 171 10.51 0.07 0.02
C CYS A 171 10.40 -1.45 0.14
N ASP A 172 9.52 -1.97 1.00
CA ASP A 172 9.28 -3.40 1.08
C ASP A 172 8.29 -3.89 0.03
N MET A 173 7.58 -3.00 -0.67
CA MET A 173 6.69 -3.33 -1.79
C MET A 173 7.21 -2.77 -3.11
N PRO A 174 8.27 -3.36 -3.69
CA PRO A 174 9.00 -2.78 -4.82
C PRO A 174 8.18 -2.66 -6.10
N PHE A 175 7.09 -3.43 -6.25
CA PHE A 175 6.33 -3.51 -7.49
C PHE A 175 5.06 -2.65 -7.51
N VAL A 176 4.73 -1.94 -6.42
CA VAL A 176 3.61 -1.00 -6.41
C VAL A 176 3.82 0.05 -7.50
N ASN A 177 2.79 0.24 -8.33
CA ASN A 177 2.86 1.08 -9.51
C ASN A 177 1.86 2.25 -9.45
N ALA A 178 2.03 3.20 -10.36
CA ALA A 178 1.20 4.40 -10.42
C ALA A 178 -0.27 4.10 -10.72
N GLU A 179 -0.55 3.00 -11.43
CA GLU A 179 -1.92 2.55 -11.70
C GLU A 179 -2.65 2.13 -10.43
N LEU A 180 -2.02 1.28 -9.59
CA LEU A 180 -2.56 0.89 -8.30
C LEU A 180 -2.72 2.09 -7.37
N MET A 181 -1.74 3.00 -7.35
CA MET A 181 -1.83 4.22 -6.53
C MET A 181 -2.98 5.12 -6.97
N ARG A 182 -3.17 5.34 -8.28
CA ARG A 182 -4.32 6.11 -8.81
C ARG A 182 -5.65 5.44 -8.50
N HIS A 183 -5.71 4.10 -8.53
CA HIS A 183 -6.90 3.36 -8.12
C HIS A 183 -7.25 3.64 -6.66
N LEU A 184 -6.28 3.62 -5.75
CA LEU A 184 -6.50 3.96 -4.34
C LEU A 184 -6.94 5.42 -4.16
N VAL A 185 -6.33 6.36 -4.89
CA VAL A 185 -6.75 7.78 -4.88
C VAL A 185 -8.21 7.91 -5.31
N GLY A 186 -8.62 7.21 -6.38
CA GLY A 186 -10.01 7.18 -6.85
C GLY A 186 -10.98 6.54 -5.86
N ALA A 187 -10.52 5.60 -5.04
CA ALA A 187 -11.32 4.91 -4.03
C ALA A 187 -11.60 5.75 -2.76
N VAL A 188 -10.87 6.86 -2.56
CA VAL A 188 -11.02 7.68 -1.34
C VAL A 188 -12.44 8.23 -1.19
N GLY A 189 -13.06 8.75 -2.26
CA GLY A 189 -14.39 9.34 -2.18
C GLY A 189 -14.53 10.36 -1.04
N ALA A 190 -15.53 10.19 -0.17
CA ALA A 190 -15.74 11.05 1.01
C ALA A 190 -15.03 10.55 2.28
N ALA A 191 -14.29 9.44 2.19
CA ALA A 191 -13.59 8.82 3.31
C ALA A 191 -12.31 9.60 3.67
N ASP A 192 -11.70 9.27 4.82
CA ASP A 192 -10.42 9.79 5.27
C ASP A 192 -9.23 9.29 4.45
N GLY A 193 -9.44 8.29 3.59
CA GLY A 193 -8.41 7.69 2.78
C GLY A 193 -8.85 6.35 2.19
N ALA A 194 -7.90 5.63 1.59
CA ALA A 194 -8.08 4.28 1.09
C ALA A 194 -6.88 3.41 1.49
N ILE A 195 -7.11 2.14 1.78
CA ILE A 195 -6.05 1.24 2.25
C ILE A 195 -6.20 -0.14 1.62
N ILE A 196 -5.07 -0.72 1.23
CA ILE A 196 -5.03 -2.12 0.82
C ILE A 196 -5.15 -3.03 2.03
N ARG A 197 -5.95 -4.09 1.87
CA ARG A 197 -5.98 -5.22 2.81
C ARG A 197 -5.58 -6.50 2.09
N THR A 198 -4.55 -7.14 2.62
CA THR A 198 -4.04 -8.45 2.20
C THR A 198 -4.51 -9.52 3.19
N PRO A 199 -4.31 -10.82 2.92
CA PRO A 199 -4.50 -11.88 3.91
C PRO A 199 -3.70 -11.70 5.21
N HIS A 200 -2.67 -10.86 5.20
CA HIS A 200 -1.82 -10.56 6.36
C HIS A 200 -2.29 -9.35 7.17
N GLY A 201 -3.28 -8.61 6.67
CA GLY A 201 -3.89 -7.46 7.34
C GLY A 201 -3.92 -6.22 6.48
N TYR A 202 -4.08 -5.07 7.12
CA TYR A 202 -3.99 -3.78 6.44
C TYR A 202 -2.54 -3.45 6.10
N GLU A 203 -2.33 -2.75 4.99
CA GLU A 203 -1.04 -2.26 4.52
C GLU A 203 -0.98 -0.71 4.65
N PRO A 204 -0.59 -0.15 5.80
CA PRO A 204 -0.52 1.31 6.00
C PRO A 204 0.52 2.00 5.11
N LEU A 205 1.41 1.19 4.54
CA LEU A 205 2.47 1.62 3.64
C LEU A 205 2.14 1.28 2.18
N CYS A 206 0.90 0.90 1.88
CA CYS A 206 0.32 0.88 0.54
C CYS A 206 -1.11 1.44 0.66
N ALA A 207 -1.16 2.74 0.95
CA ALA A 207 -2.37 3.43 1.34
C ALA A 207 -2.37 4.88 0.87
N VAL A 208 -3.56 5.47 0.91
CA VAL A 208 -3.83 6.86 0.60
C VAL A 208 -4.53 7.50 1.78
N TYR A 209 -4.09 8.68 2.17
CA TYR A 209 -4.58 9.39 3.35
C TYR A 209 -4.91 10.84 3.02
N ARG A 210 -6.05 11.35 3.47
CA ARG A 210 -6.28 12.80 3.51
C ARG A 210 -5.42 13.42 4.59
N THR A 211 -4.86 14.59 4.32
CA THR A 211 -4.06 15.36 5.29
C THR A 211 -4.83 15.65 6.59
N ASP A 212 -6.15 15.76 6.52
CA ASP A 212 -7.09 15.92 7.64
C ASP A 212 -6.98 14.86 8.75
N ILE A 213 -6.37 13.70 8.48
CA ILE A 213 -6.17 12.67 9.53
C ILE A 213 -5.00 12.99 10.46
N LEU A 214 -4.13 13.95 10.12
CA LEU A 214 -2.92 14.25 10.88
C LEU A 214 -3.19 14.52 12.38
N PRO A 215 -4.21 15.29 12.80
CA PRO A 215 -4.51 15.47 14.22
C PRO A 215 -4.83 14.16 14.93
N ALA A 216 -5.54 13.26 14.25
CA ALA A 216 -5.94 11.97 14.80
C ALA A 216 -4.76 10.99 14.87
N VAL A 217 -3.87 10.98 13.87
CA VAL A 217 -2.59 10.26 13.91
C VAL A 217 -1.71 10.77 15.05
N LYS A 218 -1.62 12.10 15.25
CA LYS A 218 -0.90 12.69 16.39
C LYS A 218 -1.51 12.29 17.74
N ALA A 219 -2.82 12.13 17.84
CA ALA A 219 -3.48 11.62 19.05
C ALA A 219 -3.08 10.17 19.34
N MET A 220 -3.09 9.29 18.32
CA MET A 220 -2.62 7.90 18.46
C MET A 220 -1.20 7.82 19.01
N ILE A 221 -0.29 8.64 18.47
CA ILE A 221 1.10 8.72 18.93
C ILE A 221 1.17 9.11 20.41
N ARG A 222 0.42 10.13 20.83
CA ARG A 222 0.39 10.58 22.24
C ARG A 222 -0.15 9.52 23.19
N GLU A 223 -1.11 8.73 22.72
CA GLU A 223 -1.70 7.61 23.48
C GLU A 223 -0.79 6.36 23.51
N GLY A 224 0.32 6.36 22.77
CA GLY A 224 1.23 5.22 22.67
C GLY A 224 0.77 4.11 21.71
N ASP A 225 -0.29 4.34 20.92
CA ASP A 225 -0.77 3.42 19.90
C ASP A 225 0.08 3.59 18.62
N LEU A 226 1.29 3.06 18.65
CA LEU A 226 2.30 3.22 17.59
C LEU A 226 2.13 2.22 16.41
N ALA A 227 1.15 1.33 16.50
CA ALA A 227 0.91 0.34 15.45
C ALA A 227 0.25 1.02 14.25
N ALA A 228 0.96 1.13 13.11
CA ALA A 228 0.41 1.80 11.93
C ALA A 228 -0.88 1.16 11.40
N GLN A 229 -1.07 -0.15 11.57
CA GLN A 229 -2.33 -0.84 11.24
C GLN A 229 -3.52 -0.34 12.07
N ALA A 230 -3.30 0.30 13.22
CA ALA A 230 -4.36 0.89 14.02
C ALA A 230 -5.03 2.10 13.34
N ILE A 231 -4.38 2.73 12.35
CA ILE A 231 -4.98 3.82 11.57
C ILE A 231 -6.28 3.33 10.90
N ALA A 232 -6.26 2.12 10.32
CA ALA A 232 -7.43 1.52 9.68
C ALA A 232 -8.61 1.24 10.64
N ARG A 233 -8.35 1.17 11.95
CA ARG A 233 -9.39 0.96 12.96
C ARG A 233 -9.92 2.27 13.55
N ARG A 234 -9.18 3.37 13.41
CA ARG A 234 -9.48 4.67 14.04
C ARG A 234 -9.99 5.71 13.05
N MET A 235 -9.71 5.54 11.76
CA MET A 235 -10.13 6.45 10.70
C MET A 235 -11.12 5.76 9.77
N ASP A 236 -11.92 6.56 9.07
CA ASP A 236 -12.85 6.07 8.05
C ASP A 236 -12.09 5.84 6.74
N LEU A 237 -11.50 4.66 6.55
CA LEU A 237 -10.76 4.32 5.32
C LEU A 237 -11.56 3.39 4.42
N THR A 238 -11.66 3.72 3.14
CA THR A 238 -12.11 2.78 2.12
C THR A 238 -11.14 1.61 2.06
N THR A 239 -11.62 0.41 2.36
CA THR A 239 -10.79 -0.80 2.24
C THR A 239 -10.87 -1.33 0.81
N VAL A 240 -9.71 -1.51 0.19
CA VAL A 240 -9.56 -2.21 -1.09
C VAL A 240 -8.94 -3.57 -0.81
N GLU A 241 -9.73 -4.62 -0.97
CA GLU A 241 -9.27 -5.99 -0.73
C GLU A 241 -8.39 -6.46 -1.90
N GLU A 242 -7.25 -7.09 -1.60
CA GLU A 242 -6.34 -7.66 -2.61
C GLU A 242 -7.08 -8.58 -3.60
N ALA A 243 -8.07 -9.33 -3.12
CA ALA A 243 -8.86 -10.25 -3.92
C ALA A 243 -9.69 -9.56 -5.02
N ASP A 244 -10.01 -8.27 -4.85
CA ASP A 244 -10.85 -7.50 -5.76
C ASP A 244 -10.04 -6.72 -6.80
N LEU A 245 -8.70 -6.67 -6.66
CA LEU A 245 -7.81 -5.97 -7.59
C LEU A 245 -7.95 -6.47 -9.03
N ALA A 246 -8.05 -7.79 -9.21
CA ALA A 246 -8.20 -8.40 -10.53
C ALA A 246 -9.49 -7.95 -11.24
N ALA A 247 -10.58 -7.74 -10.50
CA ALA A 247 -11.83 -7.22 -11.06
C ALA A 247 -11.70 -5.77 -11.53
N SER A 248 -10.73 -5.04 -10.99
CA SER A 248 -10.36 -3.68 -11.41
C SER A 248 -9.25 -3.64 -12.46
N GLY A 249 -8.84 -4.80 -13.01
CA GLY A 249 -7.76 -4.91 -14.00
C GLY A 249 -6.35 -4.81 -13.42
N LEU A 250 -6.21 -4.82 -12.10
CA LEU A 250 -4.93 -4.66 -11.40
C LEU A 250 -4.32 -6.00 -11.02
N ASP A 251 -3.00 -6.09 -11.14
CA ASP A 251 -2.24 -7.29 -10.80
C ASP A 251 -1.87 -7.31 -9.31
N ALA A 252 -2.46 -8.23 -8.53
CA ALA A 252 -2.19 -8.38 -7.10
C ALA A 252 -0.72 -8.69 -6.79
N ARG A 253 0.07 -9.22 -7.74
CA ARG A 253 1.52 -9.42 -7.57
C ARG A 253 2.28 -8.12 -7.31
N ARG A 254 1.68 -6.98 -7.65
CA ARG A 254 2.21 -5.64 -7.34
C ARG A 254 2.29 -5.36 -5.83
N LEU A 255 1.55 -6.10 -5.01
CA LEU A 255 1.57 -6.03 -3.54
C LEU A 255 2.62 -6.93 -2.88
N PHE A 256 3.49 -7.58 -3.66
CA PHE A 256 4.53 -8.46 -3.12
C PHE A 256 5.42 -7.71 -2.12
N ASN A 257 5.61 -8.31 -0.94
CA ASN A 257 6.44 -7.75 0.12
C ASN A 257 7.78 -8.50 0.23
N MET A 258 8.88 -7.76 0.08
CA MET A 258 10.25 -8.26 0.16
C MET A 258 10.82 -8.03 1.57
N ASN A 259 10.78 -9.07 2.42
CA ASN A 259 11.19 -9.00 3.84
C ASN A 259 12.38 -9.87 4.23
N THR A 260 12.58 -10.97 3.52
CA THR A 260 13.55 -12.02 3.81
C THR A 260 14.49 -12.23 2.63
N PRO A 261 15.65 -12.88 2.84
CA PRO A 261 16.55 -13.22 1.74
C PRO A 261 15.88 -14.08 0.65
N ASP A 262 14.99 -14.99 1.03
CA ASP A 262 14.25 -15.83 0.06
C ASP A 262 13.31 -14.96 -0.81
N ASP A 263 12.72 -13.91 -0.23
CA ASP A 263 11.89 -12.95 -0.98
C ASP A 263 12.70 -12.17 -2.03
N LEU A 264 14.02 -12.04 -1.86
CA LEU A 264 14.86 -11.33 -2.83
C LEU A 264 14.99 -12.10 -4.15
N ASP A 265 15.11 -13.43 -4.09
CA ASP A 265 15.17 -14.24 -5.30
C ASP A 265 13.83 -14.23 -6.04
N GLU A 266 12.72 -14.29 -5.30
CA GLU A 266 11.38 -14.12 -5.88
C GLU A 266 11.19 -12.70 -6.45
N ALA A 267 11.66 -11.66 -5.77
CA ALA A 267 11.63 -10.29 -6.26
C ALA A 267 12.41 -10.15 -7.59
N ARG A 268 13.57 -10.81 -7.72
CA ARG A 268 14.34 -10.79 -8.97
C ARG A 268 13.57 -11.43 -10.12
N GLU A 269 12.88 -12.55 -9.89
CA GLU A 269 12.04 -13.18 -10.90
C GLU A 269 10.83 -12.28 -11.26
N LEU A 270 10.17 -11.69 -10.26
CA LEU A 270 9.04 -10.78 -10.46
C LEU A 270 9.44 -9.51 -11.21
N ALA A 271 10.63 -8.95 -10.96
CA ALA A 271 11.13 -7.78 -11.67
C ALA A 271 11.26 -8.03 -13.18
N LEU A 272 11.56 -9.25 -13.60
CA LEU A 272 11.60 -9.60 -15.03
C LEU A 272 10.20 -9.66 -15.67
N ILE A 273 9.15 -9.87 -14.87
CA ILE A 273 7.75 -10.00 -15.34
C ILE A 273 7.02 -8.65 -15.28
N LEU A 274 7.24 -7.89 -14.22
CA LEU A 274 6.46 -6.72 -13.87
C LEU A 274 7.07 -5.40 -14.38
N GLY A 275 8.23 -5.48 -15.06
CA GLY A 275 9.01 -4.31 -15.49
C GLY A 275 9.59 -3.62 -14.28
#